data_AF-A0A1V5FTZ8-F1
#
_entry.id   AF-A0A1V5FTZ8-F1
#
_cell.length_a   1.000
_cell.length_b   1.000
_cell.length_c   1.000
_cell.angle_alpha   90.00
_cell.angle_beta   90.00
_cell.angle_gamma   90.00
#
_symmetry.space_group_name_H-M   'P 1'
#
loop_
_entity.id
_entity.type
_entity.pdbx_description
1 polymer ?
#
loop_
_entity_poly.entity_id
_entity_poly.type
_entity_poly.pdbx_seq_one_letter_code
_entity_poly.pdbx_strand_id
1 'polypeptide(L)'
;MVLERFVRGQKANAAGTALALAASGAGAIALLWLAYLAPWLWAGRQAPSPLGGWLPAPYWRGLDFAREHLANRPSYLFGETRFSPWPLYYPIAFALKATLPFLALFAASLLAALRSPRRLPAETAAVLAALAYCLAAYEMVDLQIGIRHFLPFWLFAFLLCGMAAGAAAKERRRFWRKSAAGLLALHAAAAVWAFPNYIPYFNAAAWAFGGPVRCLGDSNLDWGQGLPALARWRRAVGSEPLALSYFGTDDPGRHGLEGRMLPGFWYNFAHEPPLSLRETPMRGLFAIGASNLQGLYFESELGFNPYAGFLKQKPIATPGGCVFVYRMDSNETILSAAIGQYRAEVERGGTPAALFGLACALMENGEHARAAALFEQLPAEFERGAEADARMGACALFLGEFDTAARRLAAAARRRPGDPKIRYNLGGALYELGRFGEARQAYSDAERLSPGYLDAREMADRCEARIAAERSGR
;
A
#
# COMPACT_ATOMS: atom_id res chain seq x y z
N MET A 1 31.98 28.92 10.26
CA MET A 1 33.42 28.61 10.37
C MET A 1 33.83 27.26 9.72
N VAL A 2 33.16 26.13 10.02
CA VAL A 2 33.46 24.84 9.34
C VAL A 2 33.00 24.81 7.88
N LEU A 3 31.80 25.34 7.58
CA LEU A 3 31.30 25.49 6.21
C LEU A 3 32.22 26.36 5.33
N GLU A 4 32.80 27.42 5.91
CA GLU A 4 33.75 28.31 5.23
C GLU A 4 35.06 27.62 4.86
N ARG A 5 35.56 26.70 5.70
CA ARG A 5 36.76 25.91 5.41
C ARG A 5 36.50 24.85 4.32
N PHE A 6 35.28 24.33 4.25
CA PHE A 6 34.86 23.38 3.21
C PHE A 6 34.80 24.04 1.82
N VAL A 7 34.32 25.28 1.74
CA VAL A 7 34.27 26.08 0.50
C VAL A 7 35.67 26.50 0.00
N ARG A 8 36.68 26.57 0.87
CA ARG A 8 38.06 27.00 0.54
C ARG A 8 39.03 25.86 0.17
N GLY A 9 38.55 24.63 -0.02
CA GLY A 9 39.37 23.52 -0.55
C GLY A 9 40.49 23.02 0.38
N GLN A 10 40.45 23.32 1.69
CA GLN A 10 41.37 22.70 2.65
C GLN A 10 40.89 21.28 2.97
N LYS A 11 41.80 20.29 2.88
CA LYS A 11 41.55 18.90 3.26
C LYS A 11 41.07 18.85 4.72
N ALA A 12 39.78 18.66 4.94
CA ALA A 12 39.23 18.44 6.27
C ALA A 12 39.77 17.09 6.81
N ASN A 13 40.45 17.13 7.96
CA ASN A 13 40.84 15.92 8.68
C ASN A 13 39.57 15.16 9.09
N ALA A 14 39.54 13.83 8.88
CA ALA A 14 38.42 12.95 9.20
C ALA A 14 37.87 13.17 10.62
N ALA A 15 38.73 13.48 11.59
CA ALA A 15 38.33 13.81 12.96
C ALA A 15 37.47 15.08 13.05
N GLY A 16 37.80 16.12 12.27
CA GLY A 16 37.03 17.37 12.22
C GLY A 16 35.67 17.20 11.54
N THR A 17 35.59 16.36 10.51
CA THR A 17 34.33 16.01 9.85
C THR A 17 33.44 15.17 10.76
N ALA A 18 34.00 14.20 11.48
CA ALA A 18 33.29 13.39 12.46
C ALA A 18 32.73 14.25 13.61
N LEU A 19 33.53 15.19 14.13
CA LEU A 19 33.08 16.12 15.17
C LEU A 19 31.95 17.04 14.69
N ALA A 20 32.04 17.54 13.46
CA ALA A 20 30.99 18.38 12.86
C ALA A 20 29.69 17.60 12.62
N LEU A 21 29.77 16.34 12.18
CA LEU A 21 28.62 15.44 12.04
C LEU A 21 27.99 15.13 13.41
N ALA A 22 28.81 14.83 14.42
CA ALA A 22 28.34 14.58 15.78
C ALA A 22 27.65 15.82 16.39
N ALA A 23 28.23 17.01 16.22
CA ALA A 23 27.63 18.27 16.66
C ALA A 23 26.31 18.58 15.93
N SER A 24 26.24 18.30 14.63
CA SER A 24 25.01 18.47 13.83
C SER A 24 23.93 17.48 14.27
N GLY A 25 24.29 16.23 14.55
CA GLY A 25 23.39 15.21 15.10
C GLY A 25 22.85 15.59 16.48
N ALA A 26 23.72 16.06 17.38
CA ALA A 26 23.32 16.54 18.70
C ALA A 26 22.40 17.78 18.60
N GLY A 27 22.70 18.70 17.68
CA GLY A 27 21.84 19.87 17.41
C GLY A 27 20.46 19.48 16.88
N ALA A 28 20.37 18.49 15.98
CA ALA A 28 19.10 17.98 15.48
C ALA A 28 18.28 17.31 16.60
N ILE A 29 18.91 16.52 17.47
CA ILE A 29 18.26 15.92 18.64
C ILE A 29 17.76 17.00 19.61
N ALA A 30 18.57 18.02 19.89
CA ALA A 30 18.15 19.14 20.73
C ALA A 30 16.96 19.91 20.15
N LEU A 31 16.93 20.13 18.82
CA LEU A 31 15.80 20.74 18.13
C LEU A 31 14.53 19.88 18.21
N LEU A 32 14.65 18.54 18.09
CA LEU A 32 13.53 17.63 18.27
C LEU A 32 12.96 17.72 19.69
N TRP A 33 13.82 17.79 20.71
CA TRP A 33 13.39 17.99 22.10
C TRP A 33 12.77 19.36 22.32
N LEU A 34 13.29 20.43 21.73
CA LEU A 34 12.69 21.76 21.79
C LEU A 34 11.30 21.80 21.14
N ALA A 35 11.15 21.22 19.95
CA ALA A 35 9.88 21.09 19.26
C ALA A 35 8.87 20.24 20.05
N TYR A 36 9.35 19.27 20.83
CA TYR A 36 8.53 18.41 21.67
C TYR A 36 8.10 19.06 23.00
N LEU A 37 9.02 19.76 23.67
CA LEU A 37 8.77 20.38 24.96
C LEU A 37 7.95 21.66 24.85
N ALA A 38 8.05 22.40 23.74
CA ALA A 38 7.33 23.66 23.54
C ALA A 38 5.79 23.52 23.62
N PRO A 39 5.13 22.53 22.97
CA PRO A 39 3.69 22.32 23.11
C PRO A 39 3.26 21.87 24.51
N TRP A 40 4.10 21.10 25.22
CA TRP A 40 3.80 20.61 26.57
C TRP A 40 3.90 21.70 27.63
N LEU A 41 4.95 22.52 27.55
CA LEU A 41 5.12 23.72 28.38
C LEU A 41 4.01 24.74 28.10
N TRP A 42 3.63 24.91 26.83
CA TRP A 42 2.53 25.79 26.43
C TRP A 42 1.16 25.28 26.90
N ALA A 43 0.93 23.97 26.91
CA ALA A 43 -0.33 23.35 27.36
C ALA A 43 -0.45 23.19 28.89
N GLY A 44 0.54 23.64 29.67
CA GLY A 44 0.52 23.59 31.14
C GLY A 44 0.52 22.17 31.73
N ARG A 45 0.97 21.16 30.97
CA ARG A 45 0.98 19.76 31.40
C ARG A 45 2.38 19.33 31.88
N GLN A 46 2.46 18.45 32.88
CA GLN A 46 3.75 17.87 33.31
C GLN A 46 4.39 17.08 32.16
N ALA A 47 5.65 17.38 31.83
CA ALA A 47 6.37 16.68 30.77
C ALA A 47 6.40 15.15 31.05
N PRO A 48 6.08 14.29 30.07
CA PRO A 48 6.16 12.84 30.25
C PRO A 48 7.60 12.42 30.58
N SER A 49 7.75 11.40 31.42
CA SER A 49 9.07 10.87 31.75
C SER A 49 9.80 10.38 30.49
N PRO A 50 11.12 10.60 30.38
CA PRO A 50 11.90 9.98 29.32
C PRO A 50 11.85 8.47 29.54
N LEU A 51 11.20 7.74 28.63
CA LEU A 51 11.46 6.31 28.47
C LEU A 51 12.89 6.16 27.91
N GLY A 52 13.88 6.24 28.79
CA GLY A 52 15.23 5.67 28.64
C GLY A 52 16.03 5.95 27.37
N GLY A 53 15.91 7.11 26.70
CA GLY A 53 16.63 7.32 25.45
C GLY A 53 16.79 8.77 24.95
N TRP A 54 17.52 8.90 23.84
CA TRP A 54 17.90 10.15 23.17
C TRP A 54 16.73 10.89 22.47
N LEU A 55 15.54 10.29 22.41
CA LEU A 55 14.36 10.79 21.69
C LEU A 55 13.12 10.86 22.61
N PRO A 56 12.19 11.81 22.40
CA PRO A 56 10.94 11.90 23.15
C PRO A 56 10.05 10.65 23.06
N ALA A 57 9.31 10.31 24.13
CA ALA A 57 8.46 9.12 24.20
C ALA A 57 7.42 9.00 23.06
N PRO A 58 6.77 10.08 22.56
CA PRO A 58 5.88 9.98 21.40
C PRO A 58 6.61 9.67 20.09
N TYR A 59 7.90 10.00 19.99
CA TYR A 59 8.72 9.60 18.85
C TYR A 59 8.97 8.09 18.86
N TRP A 60 9.25 7.51 20.04
CA TRP A 60 9.31 6.06 20.21
C TRP A 60 7.97 5.40 19.90
N ARG A 61 6.85 5.91 20.44
CA ARG A 61 5.51 5.41 20.09
C ARG A 61 5.21 5.51 18.60
N GLY A 62 5.64 6.59 17.95
CA GLY A 62 5.51 6.77 16.49
C GLY A 62 6.37 5.78 15.71
N LEU A 63 7.59 5.48 16.17
CA LEU A 63 8.46 4.45 15.61
C LEU A 63 7.89 3.05 15.80
N ASP A 64 7.38 2.73 16.98
CA ASP A 64 6.73 1.45 17.27
C ASP A 64 5.46 1.29 16.43
N PHE A 65 4.62 2.32 16.39
CA PHE A 65 3.45 2.38 15.52
C PHE A 65 3.84 2.17 14.05
N ALA A 66 4.86 2.87 13.56
CA ALA A 66 5.36 2.71 12.20
C ALA A 66 5.89 1.30 11.97
N ARG A 67 6.67 0.73 12.90
CA ARG A 67 7.20 -0.62 12.78
C ARG A 67 6.09 -1.66 12.72
N GLU A 68 5.04 -1.51 13.53
CA GLU A 68 3.89 -2.41 13.56
C GLU A 68 2.98 -2.24 12.32
N HIS A 69 2.70 -1.00 11.89
CA HIS A 69 1.73 -0.71 10.83
C HIS A 69 2.31 -0.68 9.41
N LEU A 70 3.64 -0.59 9.28
CA LEU A 70 4.36 -0.70 8.00
C LEU A 70 4.78 -2.14 7.70
N ALA A 71 4.80 -3.01 8.71
CA ALA A 71 4.93 -4.46 8.49
C ALA A 71 3.70 -5.01 7.76
N ASN A 72 3.90 -6.02 6.90
CA ASN A 72 2.84 -6.72 6.16
C ASN A 72 1.99 -5.87 5.20
N ARG A 73 2.54 -4.78 4.65
CA ARG A 73 1.88 -4.01 3.58
C ARG A 73 2.11 -4.68 2.21
N PRO A 74 1.04 -4.99 1.45
CA PRO A 74 1.21 -5.49 0.09
C PRO A 74 1.78 -4.41 -0.82
N SER A 75 2.62 -4.83 -1.75
CA SER A 75 3.25 -3.99 -2.76
C SER A 75 2.78 -4.42 -4.14
N TYR A 76 2.42 -3.46 -4.99
CA TYR A 76 1.87 -3.71 -6.33
C TYR A 76 2.84 -3.29 -7.43
N LEU A 77 3.12 -4.20 -8.36
CA LEU A 77 3.94 -3.93 -9.53
C LEU A 77 3.47 -4.77 -10.73
N PHE A 78 3.26 -4.13 -11.88
CA PHE A 78 2.93 -4.78 -13.16
C PHE A 78 1.73 -5.76 -13.17
N GLY A 79 0.73 -5.52 -12.32
CA GLY A 79 -0.47 -6.36 -12.22
C GLY A 79 -0.39 -7.43 -11.13
N GLU A 80 0.72 -7.49 -10.40
CA GLU A 80 0.93 -8.45 -9.32
C GLU A 80 1.01 -7.75 -7.96
N THR A 81 0.35 -8.35 -6.98
CA THR A 81 0.45 -7.99 -5.57
C THR A 81 1.37 -8.98 -4.87
N ARG A 82 2.33 -8.49 -4.07
CA ARG A 82 3.20 -9.33 -3.23
C ARG A 82 3.32 -8.75 -1.83
N PHE A 83 3.49 -9.61 -0.84
CA PHE A 83 3.80 -9.22 0.54
C PHE A 83 5.30 -9.24 0.82
N SER A 84 6.09 -9.77 -0.12
CA SER A 84 7.54 -9.68 -0.14
C SER A 84 8.00 -8.45 -0.94
N PRO A 85 9.19 -7.90 -0.62
CA PRO A 85 9.75 -6.78 -1.36
C PRO A 85 10.02 -7.12 -2.82
N TRP A 86 9.73 -6.18 -3.71
CA TRP A 86 10.15 -6.23 -5.11
C TRP A 86 11.56 -5.67 -5.27
N PRO A 87 12.49 -6.42 -5.86
CA PRO A 87 13.77 -5.86 -6.27
C PRO A 87 13.57 -4.71 -7.25
N LEU A 88 14.33 -3.62 -7.10
CA LEU A 88 14.28 -2.46 -7.99
C LEU A 88 12.92 -1.74 -8.05
N TYR A 89 12.03 -1.94 -7.08
CA TYR A 89 10.73 -1.27 -7.04
C TYR A 89 10.84 0.24 -7.23
N TYR A 90 11.67 0.89 -6.41
CA TYR A 90 11.83 2.34 -6.43
C TYR A 90 12.51 2.85 -7.70
N PRO A 91 13.58 2.22 -8.22
CA PRO A 91 14.10 2.51 -9.56
C PRO A 91 13.05 2.41 -10.67
N ILE A 92 12.23 1.35 -10.67
CA ILE A 92 11.17 1.16 -11.66
C ILE A 92 10.11 2.27 -11.52
N ALA A 93 9.66 2.53 -10.29
CA ALA A 93 8.71 3.60 -10.01
C ALA A 93 9.27 4.96 -10.48
N PHE A 94 10.53 5.26 -10.17
CA PHE A 94 11.22 6.46 -10.62
C PHE A 94 11.25 6.57 -12.15
N ALA A 95 11.61 5.49 -12.84
CA ALA A 95 11.65 5.46 -14.30
C ALA A 95 10.26 5.66 -14.96
N LEU A 96 9.17 5.25 -14.30
CA LEU A 96 7.81 5.39 -14.82
C LEU A 96 7.17 6.75 -14.46
N LYS A 97 7.55 7.31 -13.31
CA LYS A 97 6.95 8.54 -12.74
C LYS A 97 7.71 9.81 -13.14
N ALA A 98 9.00 9.71 -13.43
CA ALA A 98 9.78 10.84 -13.91
C ALA A 98 9.36 11.26 -15.31
N THR A 99 9.44 12.56 -15.63
CA THR A 99 9.26 13.01 -17.01
C THR A 99 10.39 12.48 -17.89
N LEU A 100 10.12 12.10 -19.14
CA LEU A 100 11.16 11.64 -20.07
C LEU A 100 12.30 12.65 -20.28
N PRO A 101 12.05 13.98 -20.38
CA PRO A 101 13.13 14.97 -20.49
C PRO A 101 14.06 14.98 -19.27
N PHE A 102 13.51 14.83 -18.07
CA PHE A 102 14.30 14.70 -16.85
C PHE A 102 15.13 13.42 -16.83
N LEU A 103 14.55 12.26 -17.22
CA LEU A 103 15.31 11.01 -17.30
C LEU A 103 16.46 11.10 -18.31
N ALA A 104 16.24 11.74 -19.46
CA ALA A 104 17.28 11.97 -20.45
C ALA A 104 18.40 12.86 -19.91
N LEU A 105 18.05 13.96 -19.21
CA LEU A 105 19.02 14.83 -18.57
C LEU A 105 19.79 14.12 -17.45
N PHE A 106 19.09 13.33 -16.63
CA PHE A 106 19.68 12.55 -15.54
C PHE A 106 20.66 11.50 -16.07
N ALA A 107 20.27 10.72 -17.08
CA ALA A 107 21.14 9.76 -17.73
C ALA A 107 22.36 10.42 -18.38
N ALA A 108 22.18 11.54 -19.07
CA ALA A 108 23.30 12.30 -19.65
C ALA A 108 24.26 12.82 -18.57
N SER A 109 23.73 13.26 -17.42
CA SER A 109 24.52 13.74 -16.28
C SER A 109 25.34 12.62 -15.63
N LEU A 110 24.73 11.45 -15.41
CA LEU A 110 25.42 10.25 -14.94
C LEU A 110 26.53 9.83 -15.90
N LEU A 111 26.22 9.74 -17.20
CA LEU A 111 27.19 9.35 -18.23
C LEU A 111 28.35 10.35 -18.33
N ALA A 112 28.10 11.65 -18.22
CA ALA A 112 29.14 12.67 -18.22
C ALA A 112 30.08 12.51 -17.02
N ALA A 113 29.52 12.24 -15.83
CA ALA A 113 30.30 12.00 -14.63
C ALA A 113 31.15 10.71 -14.75
N LEU A 114 30.53 9.60 -15.15
CA LEU A 114 31.20 8.30 -15.25
C LEU A 114 32.30 8.25 -16.32
N ARG A 115 32.24 9.11 -17.35
CA ARG A 115 33.29 9.22 -18.38
C ARG A 115 34.55 9.93 -17.92
N SER A 116 34.51 10.70 -16.84
CA SER A 116 35.66 11.51 -16.40
C SER A 116 35.84 11.48 -14.88
N PRO A 117 35.94 10.29 -14.26
CA PRO A 117 35.95 10.15 -12.79
C PRO A 117 37.11 10.88 -12.13
N ARG A 118 38.28 10.95 -12.81
CA ARG A 118 39.47 11.65 -12.29
C ARG A 118 39.35 13.19 -12.29
N ARG A 119 38.36 13.74 -13.00
CA ARG A 119 38.11 15.18 -13.11
C ARG A 119 36.80 15.60 -12.44
N LEU A 120 36.17 14.70 -11.69
CA LEU A 120 34.90 15.00 -11.05
C LEU A 120 35.09 16.07 -9.96
N PRO A 121 34.30 17.15 -9.98
CA PRO A 121 34.24 18.06 -8.84
C PRO A 121 33.80 17.32 -7.57
N ALA A 122 34.34 17.71 -6.42
CA ALA A 122 34.08 17.05 -5.15
C ALA A 122 32.58 17.05 -4.79
N GLU A 123 31.87 18.12 -5.15
CA GLU A 123 30.43 18.27 -4.96
C GLU A 123 29.66 17.26 -5.81
N THR A 124 30.10 17.02 -7.05
CA THR A 124 29.46 16.03 -7.94
C THR A 124 29.68 14.63 -7.40
N ALA A 125 30.89 14.34 -6.91
CA ALA A 125 31.21 13.05 -6.30
C ALA A 125 30.37 12.80 -5.04
N ALA A 126 30.17 13.83 -4.20
CA ALA A 126 29.30 13.76 -3.03
C ALA A 126 27.84 13.49 -3.40
N VAL A 127 27.31 14.15 -4.43
CA VAL A 127 25.94 13.90 -4.93
C VAL A 127 25.80 12.48 -5.46
N LEU A 128 26.78 11.96 -6.20
CA LEU A 128 26.77 10.57 -6.68
C LEU A 128 26.85 9.56 -5.53
N ALA A 129 27.68 9.83 -4.53
CA ALA A 129 27.75 9.00 -3.33
C ALA A 129 26.42 9.00 -2.57
N ALA A 130 25.75 10.15 -2.46
CA ALA A 130 24.43 10.26 -1.84
C ALA A 130 23.35 9.52 -2.63
N LEU A 131 23.38 9.59 -3.97
CA LEU A 131 22.49 8.81 -4.84
C LEU A 131 22.69 7.31 -4.64
N ALA A 132 23.95 6.85 -4.63
CA ALA A 132 24.28 5.45 -4.42
C ALA A 132 23.87 4.98 -3.02
N TYR A 133 24.09 5.80 -1.99
CA TYR A 133 23.63 5.52 -0.63
C TYR A 133 22.12 5.42 -0.54
N CYS A 134 21.38 6.39 -1.12
CA CYS A 134 19.93 6.36 -1.15
C CYS A 134 19.45 5.07 -1.81
N LEU A 135 19.95 4.76 -3.02
CA LEU A 135 19.56 3.54 -3.74
C LEU A 135 19.82 2.29 -2.90
N ALA A 136 21.00 2.16 -2.29
CA ALA A 136 21.33 1.03 -1.44
C ALA A 136 20.43 0.94 -0.19
N ALA A 137 20.13 2.07 0.45
CA ALA A 137 19.25 2.11 1.62
C ALA A 137 17.82 1.71 1.27
N TYR A 138 17.32 2.09 0.09
CA TYR A 138 15.94 1.76 -0.33
C TYR A 138 15.74 0.30 -0.70
N GLU A 139 16.77 -0.40 -1.19
CA GLU A 139 16.71 -1.85 -1.39
C GLU A 139 16.66 -2.62 -0.06
N MET A 140 16.94 -1.96 1.08
CA MET A 140 16.82 -2.54 2.42
C MET A 140 15.46 -2.27 3.09
N VAL A 141 14.54 -1.57 2.40
CA VAL A 141 13.24 -1.17 2.95
C VAL A 141 12.12 -1.97 2.29
N ASP A 142 11.37 -2.71 3.12
CA ASP A 142 10.27 -3.55 2.67
C ASP A 142 9.00 -2.75 2.31
N LEU A 143 8.90 -1.51 2.78
CA LEU A 143 7.77 -0.65 2.49
C LEU A 143 7.85 -0.13 1.04
N GLN A 144 6.96 -0.59 0.17
CA GLN A 144 6.96 -0.23 -1.27
C GLN A 144 5.56 0.16 -1.76
N ILE A 145 5.01 1.21 -1.14
CA ILE A 145 3.64 1.70 -1.39
C ILE A 145 3.59 3.06 -2.09
N GLY A 146 4.72 3.67 -2.42
CA GLY A 146 4.71 5.01 -3.02
C GLY A 146 6.07 5.63 -3.25
N ILE A 147 6.26 6.24 -4.42
CA ILE A 147 7.52 6.90 -4.78
C ILE A 147 7.91 8.08 -3.86
N ARG A 148 6.96 8.59 -3.07
CA ARG A 148 7.23 9.61 -2.03
C ARG A 148 8.24 9.13 -0.98
N HIS A 149 8.32 7.83 -0.73
CA HIS A 149 9.33 7.29 0.19
C HIS A 149 10.75 7.43 -0.40
N PHE A 150 10.87 7.59 -1.73
CA PHE A 150 12.10 7.78 -2.48
C PHE A 150 12.54 9.26 -2.64
N LEU A 151 11.88 10.21 -1.95
CA LEU A 151 12.13 11.66 -2.09
C LEU A 151 13.59 12.10 -1.89
N PRO A 152 14.34 11.58 -0.89
CA PRO A 152 15.78 11.82 -0.78
C PRO A 152 16.56 11.56 -2.07
N PHE A 153 16.25 10.48 -2.80
CA PHE A 153 16.90 10.21 -4.09
C PHE A 153 16.55 11.28 -5.14
N TRP A 154 15.28 11.71 -5.21
CA TRP A 154 14.84 12.78 -6.11
C TRP A 154 15.63 14.07 -5.90
N LEU A 155 15.86 14.47 -4.65
CA LEU A 155 16.63 15.66 -4.32
C LEU A 155 18.02 15.63 -4.96
N PHE A 156 18.77 14.53 -4.77
CA PHE A 156 20.10 14.40 -5.32
C PHE A 156 20.09 14.23 -6.85
N ALA A 157 19.05 13.61 -7.41
CA ALA A 157 18.89 13.50 -8.85
C ALA A 157 18.66 14.87 -9.51
N PHE A 158 17.83 15.73 -8.90
CA PHE A 158 17.66 17.12 -9.34
C PHE A 158 18.94 17.93 -9.21
N LEU A 159 19.67 17.80 -8.09
CA LEU A 159 20.96 18.47 -7.91
C LEU A 159 21.97 18.06 -9.00
N LEU A 160 22.10 16.77 -9.28
CA LEU A 160 22.99 16.27 -10.34
C LEU A 160 22.63 16.87 -11.70
N CYS A 161 21.34 16.86 -12.06
CA CYS A 161 20.85 17.44 -13.31
C CYS A 161 21.10 18.96 -13.37
N GLY A 162 20.86 19.68 -12.28
CA GLY A 162 21.09 21.12 -12.18
C GLY A 162 22.57 21.49 -12.35
N MET A 163 23.46 20.74 -11.70
CA MET A 163 24.91 20.92 -11.86
C MET A 163 25.35 20.69 -13.31
N ALA A 164 24.86 19.61 -13.95
CA ALA A 164 25.16 19.30 -15.34
C ALA A 164 24.61 20.35 -16.31
N ALA A 165 23.37 20.81 -16.10
CA ALA A 165 22.77 21.87 -16.91
C ALA A 165 23.52 23.21 -16.74
N GLY A 166 23.94 23.55 -15.53
CA GLY A 166 24.78 24.72 -15.25
C GLY A 166 26.15 24.66 -15.91
N ALA A 167 26.77 23.48 -15.94
CA ALA A 167 28.00 23.25 -16.70
C ALA A 167 27.77 23.40 -18.21
N ALA A 168 26.71 22.79 -18.75
CA ALA A 168 26.34 22.88 -20.16
C ALA A 168 26.01 24.33 -20.59
N ALA A 169 25.47 25.16 -19.70
CA ALA A 169 25.21 26.57 -19.98
C ALA A 169 26.48 27.39 -20.23
N LYS A 170 27.60 26.99 -19.59
CA LYS A 170 28.92 27.62 -19.73
C LYS A 170 29.76 27.05 -20.88
N GLU A 171 29.30 25.96 -21.50
CA GLU A 171 30.01 25.26 -22.57
C GLU A 171 30.04 26.08 -23.88
N ARG A 172 31.15 26.02 -24.61
CA ARG A 172 31.31 26.76 -25.88
C ARG A 172 30.42 26.17 -26.99
N ARG A 173 30.22 24.85 -26.97
CA ARG A 173 29.40 24.15 -27.97
C ARG A 173 27.92 24.43 -27.74
N ARG A 174 27.32 25.18 -28.67
CA ARG A 174 25.88 25.54 -28.64
C ARG A 174 24.94 24.35 -28.53
N PHE A 175 25.35 23.18 -29.02
CA PHE A 175 24.58 21.94 -28.91
C PHE A 175 24.24 21.60 -27.46
N TRP A 176 25.23 21.45 -26.58
CA TRP A 176 25.01 21.06 -25.18
C TRP A 176 24.14 22.07 -24.42
N ARG A 177 24.39 23.37 -24.64
CA ARG A 177 23.59 24.45 -24.06
C ARG A 177 22.12 24.39 -24.50
N LYS A 178 21.87 24.25 -25.81
CA LYS A 178 20.50 24.17 -26.36
C LYS A 178 19.79 22.90 -25.93
N SER A 179 20.48 21.76 -25.90
CA SER A 179 19.92 20.48 -25.46
C SER A 179 19.52 20.52 -23.99
N ALA A 180 20.40 21.03 -23.10
CA ALA A 180 20.08 21.18 -21.69
C ALA A 180 18.89 22.13 -21.46
N ALA A 181 18.89 23.29 -22.11
CA ALA A 181 17.77 24.24 -22.04
C ALA A 181 16.46 23.64 -22.58
N GLY A 182 16.52 22.91 -23.69
CA GLY A 182 15.37 22.23 -24.28
C GLY A 182 14.80 21.15 -23.36
N LEU A 183 15.64 20.32 -22.75
CA LEU A 183 15.22 19.28 -21.80
C LEU A 183 14.58 19.90 -20.55
N LEU A 184 15.14 21.00 -20.02
CA LEU A 184 14.54 21.72 -18.89
C LEU A 184 13.18 22.33 -19.26
N ALA A 185 13.06 22.95 -20.44
CA ALA A 185 11.80 23.49 -20.93
C ALA A 185 10.73 22.39 -21.13
N LEU A 186 11.11 21.25 -21.70
CA LEU A 186 10.20 20.10 -21.87
C LEU A 186 9.81 19.49 -20.52
N HIS A 187 10.72 19.44 -19.54
CA HIS A 187 10.40 19.02 -18.18
C HIS A 187 9.37 19.94 -17.52
N ALA A 188 9.56 21.26 -17.63
CA ALA A 188 8.61 22.24 -17.13
C ALA A 188 7.25 22.13 -17.84
N ALA A 189 7.24 21.95 -19.17
CA ALA A 189 6.02 21.75 -19.93
C ALA A 189 5.27 20.47 -19.51
N ALA A 190 5.99 19.38 -19.25
CA ALA A 190 5.39 18.14 -18.73
C ALA A 190 4.77 18.34 -17.34
N ALA A 191 5.41 19.11 -16.46
CA ALA A 191 4.85 19.46 -15.16
C ALA A 191 3.58 20.33 -15.28
N VAL A 192 3.56 21.30 -16.18
CA VAL A 192 2.35 22.10 -16.47
C VAL A 192 1.24 21.22 -17.03
N TRP A 193 1.56 20.31 -17.95
CA TRP A 193 0.60 19.39 -18.54
C TRP A 193 0.00 18.42 -17.52
N ALA A 194 0.79 17.99 -16.53
CA ALA A 194 0.33 17.13 -15.45
C ALA A 194 -0.56 17.85 -14.42
N PHE A 195 -0.61 19.19 -14.40
CA PHE A 195 -1.42 19.93 -13.43
C PHE A 195 -2.93 19.72 -13.66
N PRO A 196 -3.75 19.53 -12.61
CA PRO A 196 -3.39 19.41 -11.18
C PRO A 196 -3.14 17.95 -10.73
N ASN A 197 -3.15 17.00 -11.66
CA ASN A 197 -3.16 15.56 -11.40
C ASN A 197 -1.74 14.97 -11.38
N TYR A 198 -0.89 15.42 -10.46
CA TYR A 198 0.50 14.95 -10.34
C TYR A 198 0.62 13.51 -9.85
N ILE A 199 -0.22 13.10 -8.89
CA ILE A 199 -0.19 11.75 -8.33
C ILE A 199 -0.44 10.69 -9.42
N PRO A 200 -1.44 10.80 -10.31
CA PRO A 200 -1.65 9.80 -11.36
C PRO A 200 -0.80 10.02 -12.62
N TYR A 201 0.14 10.97 -12.64
CA TYR A 201 1.01 11.17 -13.79
C TYR A 201 1.94 9.97 -14.00
N PHE A 202 2.00 9.45 -15.23
CA PHE A 202 3.02 8.51 -15.68
C PHE A 202 3.56 9.00 -17.02
N ASN A 203 4.84 8.75 -17.28
CA ASN A 203 5.39 9.01 -18.60
C ASN A 203 4.96 7.94 -19.61
N ALA A 204 5.27 8.17 -20.90
CA ALA A 204 4.83 7.30 -21.98
C ALA A 204 5.34 5.84 -21.88
N ALA A 205 6.42 5.57 -21.15
CA ALA A 205 6.95 4.21 -21.00
C ALA A 205 5.97 3.29 -20.27
N ALA A 206 5.10 3.83 -19.39
CA ALA A 206 4.10 3.03 -18.70
C ALA A 206 3.15 2.29 -19.66
N TRP A 207 2.87 2.86 -20.84
CA TRP A 207 1.98 2.24 -21.83
C TRP A 207 2.58 1.00 -22.49
N ALA A 208 3.91 0.87 -22.53
CA ALA A 208 4.58 -0.36 -22.95
C ALA A 208 4.30 -1.53 -21.99
N PHE A 209 3.84 -1.25 -20.77
CA PHE A 209 3.54 -2.23 -19.72
C PHE A 209 2.05 -2.30 -19.39
N GLY A 210 1.17 -1.85 -20.30
CA GLY A 210 -0.29 -1.90 -20.11
C GLY A 210 -0.87 -0.72 -19.34
N GLY A 211 -0.08 0.33 -19.11
CA GLY A 211 -0.55 1.62 -18.58
C GLY A 211 -0.46 1.77 -17.07
N PRO A 212 -0.82 2.97 -16.55
CA PRO A 212 -0.66 3.34 -15.14
C PRO A 212 -1.24 2.32 -14.15
N VAL A 213 -2.48 1.88 -14.39
CA VAL A 213 -3.22 0.93 -13.53
C VAL A 213 -2.55 -0.44 -13.49
N ARG A 214 -1.85 -0.85 -14.55
CA ARG A 214 -1.09 -2.10 -14.51
C ARG A 214 0.27 -1.89 -13.85
N CYS A 215 0.92 -0.76 -14.08
CA CYS A 215 2.29 -0.50 -13.64
C CYS A 215 2.46 -0.41 -12.11
N LEU A 216 1.79 0.54 -11.47
CA LEU A 216 1.98 0.82 -10.04
C LEU A 216 0.63 1.06 -9.37
N GLY A 217 0.53 0.68 -8.10
CA GLY A 217 -0.65 0.87 -7.27
C GLY A 217 -0.38 1.79 -6.09
N ASP A 218 -1.36 1.81 -5.18
CA ASP A 218 -1.38 2.69 -4.00
C ASP A 218 -1.12 4.16 -4.38
N SER A 219 -0.47 4.90 -3.50
CA SER A 219 -0.13 6.32 -3.60
C SER A 219 0.82 6.69 -4.74
N ASN A 220 1.25 5.72 -5.56
CA ASN A 220 1.85 6.03 -6.86
C ASN A 220 0.83 6.47 -7.91
N LEU A 221 -0.45 6.17 -7.72
CA LEU A 221 -1.51 6.39 -8.71
C LEU A 221 -2.77 6.98 -8.07
N ASP A 222 -3.17 6.48 -6.90
CA ASP A 222 -4.40 6.87 -6.22
C ASP A 222 -4.20 6.93 -4.71
N TRP A 223 -4.70 8.01 -4.12
CA TRP A 223 -4.72 8.25 -2.67
C TRP A 223 -5.91 9.13 -2.27
N GLY A 224 -6.97 9.11 -3.09
CA GLY A 224 -8.24 9.78 -2.80
C GLY A 224 -8.34 11.18 -3.42
N GLN A 225 -7.29 11.65 -4.09
CA GLN A 225 -7.24 12.97 -4.73
C GLN A 225 -8.26 13.15 -5.87
N GLY A 226 -8.89 12.07 -6.33
CA GLY A 226 -9.82 12.09 -7.46
C GLY A 226 -11.21 12.63 -7.14
N LEU A 227 -11.62 12.71 -5.87
CA LEU A 227 -12.99 13.11 -5.48
C LEU A 227 -13.43 14.47 -6.05
N PRO A 228 -12.63 15.56 -5.97
CA PRO A 228 -13.04 16.84 -6.55
C PRO A 228 -13.23 16.78 -8.07
N ALA A 229 -12.42 15.97 -8.77
CA ALA A 229 -12.54 15.79 -10.21
C ALA A 229 -13.78 14.96 -10.55
N LEU A 230 -14.07 13.92 -9.79
CA LEU A 230 -15.29 13.12 -9.91
C LEU A 230 -16.53 14.00 -9.69
N ALA A 231 -16.55 14.85 -8.67
CA ALA A 231 -17.65 15.78 -8.40
C ALA A 231 -17.87 16.80 -9.52
N ARG A 232 -16.80 17.31 -10.15
CA ARG A 232 -16.91 18.17 -11.35
C ARG A 232 -17.50 17.42 -12.52
N TRP A 233 -16.98 16.22 -12.80
CA TRP A 233 -17.50 15.36 -13.88
C TRP A 233 -18.97 15.04 -13.66
N ARG A 234 -19.35 14.71 -12.43
CA ARG A 234 -20.70 14.38 -12.03
C ARG A 234 -21.69 15.52 -12.31
N ARG A 235 -21.34 16.74 -11.91
CA ARG A 235 -22.14 17.94 -12.20
C ARG A 235 -22.36 18.19 -13.69
N ALA A 236 -21.42 17.76 -14.53
CA ALA A 236 -21.53 17.92 -15.99
C ALA A 236 -22.41 16.84 -16.66
N VAL A 237 -22.47 15.63 -16.10
CA VAL A 237 -23.12 14.46 -16.75
C VAL A 237 -24.51 14.16 -16.19
N GLY A 238 -24.87 14.67 -15.01
CA GLY A 238 -26.22 14.60 -14.45
C GLY A 238 -26.30 13.83 -13.13
N SER A 239 -27.53 13.45 -12.73
CA SER A 239 -27.86 12.97 -11.38
C SER A 239 -28.20 11.47 -11.26
N GLU A 240 -27.97 10.65 -12.29
CA GLU A 240 -28.17 9.19 -12.24
C GLU A 240 -27.38 8.52 -11.09
N PRO A 241 -27.97 7.77 -10.15
CA PRO A 241 -27.27 7.24 -8.98
C PRO A 241 -25.91 6.60 -9.28
N LEU A 242 -24.90 6.96 -8.47
CA LEU A 242 -23.51 6.51 -8.63
C LEU A 242 -23.13 5.61 -7.45
N ALA A 243 -22.63 4.42 -7.75
CA ALA A 243 -21.99 3.56 -6.77
C ALA A 243 -20.50 3.89 -6.71
N LEU A 244 -19.96 4.17 -5.52
CA LEU A 244 -18.60 4.67 -5.33
C LEU A 244 -17.74 3.72 -4.49
N SER A 245 -16.61 3.29 -5.04
CA SER A 245 -15.49 2.72 -4.29
C SER A 245 -14.28 3.63 -4.48
N TYR A 246 -13.68 4.14 -3.40
CA TYR A 246 -12.45 4.95 -3.53
C TYR A 246 -11.48 4.66 -2.39
N PHE A 247 -10.21 4.99 -2.60
CA PHE A 247 -9.14 4.79 -1.64
C PHE A 247 -8.72 6.15 -1.07
N GLY A 248 -9.18 6.51 0.14
CA GLY A 248 -8.83 7.79 0.75
C GLY A 248 -9.66 8.13 1.99
N THR A 249 -9.31 9.23 2.66
CA THR A 249 -9.90 9.62 3.96
C THR A 249 -10.69 10.92 3.91
N ASP A 250 -11.02 11.44 2.74
CA ASP A 250 -11.88 12.64 2.64
C ASP A 250 -13.32 12.20 2.38
N ASP A 251 -14.29 12.80 3.06
CA ASP A 251 -15.70 12.42 2.99
C ASP A 251 -16.29 12.78 1.61
N PRO A 252 -16.77 11.81 0.81
CA PRO A 252 -17.39 12.08 -0.49
C PRO A 252 -18.60 13.03 -0.40
N GLY A 253 -19.35 13.01 0.70
CA GLY A 253 -20.52 13.86 0.92
C GLY A 253 -20.18 15.36 0.84
N ARG A 254 -18.99 15.75 1.30
CA ARG A 254 -18.50 17.15 1.22
C ARG A 254 -18.35 17.66 -0.21
N HIS A 255 -18.20 16.75 -1.17
CA HIS A 255 -18.08 17.06 -2.59
C HIS A 255 -19.42 16.96 -3.34
N GLY A 256 -20.52 16.74 -2.64
CA GLY A 256 -21.82 16.45 -3.24
C GLY A 256 -21.87 15.09 -3.94
N LEU A 257 -20.99 14.17 -3.53
CA LEU A 257 -20.97 12.78 -3.99
C LEU A 257 -21.74 11.91 -2.98
N GLU A 258 -23.03 12.20 -2.85
CA GLU A 258 -23.96 11.34 -2.13
C GLU A 258 -24.24 10.12 -3.03
N GLY A 259 -23.70 8.97 -2.65
CA GLY A 259 -23.70 7.78 -3.48
C GLY A 259 -23.69 6.51 -2.64
N ARG A 260 -24.11 5.41 -3.25
CA ARG A 260 -24.08 4.11 -2.58
C ARG A 260 -22.63 3.65 -2.50
N MET A 261 -22.09 3.59 -1.30
CA MET A 261 -20.71 3.18 -1.10
C MET A 261 -20.57 1.69 -1.42
N LEU A 262 -19.59 1.35 -2.25
CA LEU A 262 -19.16 -0.02 -2.48
C LEU A 262 -18.01 -0.34 -1.52
N PRO A 263 -17.66 -1.61 -1.28
CA PRO A 263 -16.49 -1.97 -0.49
C PRO A 263 -15.21 -1.35 -1.05
N GLY A 264 -14.21 -1.15 -0.19
CA GLY A 264 -13.08 -0.28 -0.46
C GLY A 264 -12.25 -0.15 0.79
N PHE A 265 -11.00 0.24 0.59
CA PHE A 265 -10.03 0.28 1.66
C PHE A 265 -9.88 1.72 2.19
N TRP A 266 -9.73 1.84 3.51
CA TRP A 266 -9.63 3.11 4.26
C TRP A 266 -10.94 3.92 4.30
N TYR A 267 -12.04 3.27 4.71
CA TYR A 267 -13.29 3.95 5.03
C TYR A 267 -13.36 4.36 6.50
N ASN A 268 -13.29 5.67 6.78
CA ASN A 268 -13.46 6.21 8.14
C ASN A 268 -14.70 7.11 8.30
N PHE A 269 -15.55 7.24 7.27
CA PHE A 269 -16.60 8.28 7.24
C PHE A 269 -17.97 7.79 6.76
N ALA A 270 -18.13 6.51 6.41
CA ALA A 270 -19.41 6.01 5.95
C ALA A 270 -20.37 5.87 7.15
N HIS A 271 -21.44 6.66 7.15
CA HIS A 271 -22.52 6.58 8.15
C HIS A 271 -23.33 5.27 8.01
N GLU A 272 -23.25 4.62 6.86
CA GLU A 272 -23.92 3.36 6.52
C GLU A 272 -22.89 2.32 6.04
N PRO A 273 -23.14 1.02 6.28
CA PRO A 273 -22.27 -0.03 5.75
C PRO A 273 -22.25 0.00 4.21
N PRO A 274 -21.11 -0.38 3.59
CA PRO A 274 -21.04 -0.46 2.14
C PRO A 274 -21.99 -1.52 1.59
N LEU A 275 -22.40 -1.34 0.34
CA LEU A 275 -23.23 -2.30 -0.40
C LEU A 275 -22.57 -3.68 -0.47
N SER A 276 -23.39 -4.73 -0.39
CA SER A 276 -22.94 -6.11 -0.54
C SER A 276 -22.48 -6.41 -1.96
N LEU A 277 -21.27 -6.95 -2.12
CA LEU A 277 -20.76 -7.42 -3.43
C LEU A 277 -21.63 -8.53 -4.01
N ARG A 278 -22.22 -9.35 -3.14
CA ARG A 278 -23.04 -10.51 -3.49
C ARG A 278 -24.41 -10.10 -4.02
N GLU A 279 -24.96 -9.00 -3.51
CA GLU A 279 -26.32 -8.56 -3.82
C GLU A 279 -26.37 -7.40 -4.83
N THR A 280 -25.25 -6.69 -5.03
CA THR A 280 -25.21 -5.53 -5.91
C THR A 280 -25.05 -5.93 -7.38
N PRO A 281 -26.07 -5.76 -8.24
CA PRO A 281 -25.93 -5.97 -9.68
C PRO A 281 -25.02 -4.91 -10.30
N MET A 282 -24.25 -5.29 -11.32
CA MET A 282 -23.49 -4.36 -12.16
C MET A 282 -24.41 -3.65 -13.16
N ARG A 283 -25.35 -2.85 -12.66
CA ARG A 283 -26.24 -2.01 -13.45
C ARG A 283 -26.19 -0.56 -12.98
N GLY A 284 -26.02 0.36 -13.93
CA GLY A 284 -25.92 1.81 -13.67
C GLY A 284 -24.48 2.32 -13.68
N LEU A 285 -24.25 3.41 -12.96
CA LEU A 285 -22.94 4.07 -12.90
C LEU A 285 -22.11 3.59 -11.71
N PHE A 286 -20.84 3.28 -11.98
CA PHE A 286 -19.85 2.88 -10.99
C PHE A 286 -18.64 3.80 -11.10
N ALA A 287 -18.16 4.34 -9.98
CA ALA A 287 -16.89 5.04 -9.89
C ALA A 287 -15.97 4.25 -8.95
N ILE A 288 -14.83 3.81 -9.46
CA ILE A 288 -13.87 2.98 -8.73
C ILE A 288 -12.49 3.64 -8.79
N GLY A 289 -11.94 3.99 -7.63
CA GLY A 289 -10.57 4.49 -7.50
C GLY A 289 -9.54 3.44 -7.93
N ALA A 290 -8.42 3.87 -8.51
CA ALA A 290 -7.45 2.97 -9.12
C ALA A 290 -6.92 1.91 -8.15
N SER A 291 -6.64 2.26 -6.89
CA SER A 291 -6.13 1.29 -5.92
C SER A 291 -7.16 0.22 -5.55
N ASN A 292 -8.43 0.60 -5.45
CA ASN A 292 -9.52 -0.36 -5.23
C ASN A 292 -9.76 -1.20 -6.48
N LEU A 293 -9.75 -0.58 -7.68
CA LEU A 293 -9.90 -1.27 -8.96
C LEU A 293 -8.82 -2.33 -9.19
N GLN A 294 -7.58 -2.04 -8.77
CA GLN A 294 -6.46 -2.98 -8.80
C GLN A 294 -6.62 -4.16 -7.84
N GLY A 295 -7.49 -4.05 -6.81
CA GLY A 295 -7.65 -5.10 -5.81
C GLY A 295 -6.59 -5.08 -4.70
N LEU A 296 -5.69 -4.10 -4.67
CA LEU A 296 -4.45 -4.12 -3.88
C LEU A 296 -4.66 -4.51 -2.41
N TYR A 297 -5.68 -3.94 -1.79
CA TYR A 297 -5.99 -4.18 -0.38
C TYR A 297 -7.12 -5.18 -0.14
N PHE A 298 -7.84 -5.57 -1.20
CA PHE A 298 -8.82 -6.64 -1.11
C PHE A 298 -8.17 -8.01 -1.09
N GLU A 299 -6.99 -8.17 -1.69
CA GLU A 299 -6.28 -9.44 -1.64
C GLU A 299 -5.87 -9.83 -0.21
N SER A 300 -5.53 -8.87 0.65
CA SER A 300 -5.27 -9.14 2.08
C SER A 300 -6.53 -9.52 2.86
N GLU A 301 -7.68 -8.92 2.54
CA GLU A 301 -8.92 -9.10 3.29
C GLU A 301 -9.76 -10.27 2.74
N LEU A 302 -10.17 -10.15 1.49
CA LEU A 302 -11.04 -11.09 0.79
C LEU A 302 -10.26 -12.25 0.16
N GLY A 303 -9.00 -12.04 -0.23
CA GLY A 303 -8.22 -13.04 -0.95
C GLY A 303 -8.36 -13.00 -2.46
N PHE A 304 -9.15 -12.06 -2.99
CA PHE A 304 -9.36 -11.83 -4.42
C PHE A 304 -9.70 -10.36 -4.69
N ASN A 305 -9.61 -9.93 -5.96
CA ASN A 305 -10.05 -8.61 -6.40
C ASN A 305 -11.54 -8.66 -6.80
N PRO A 306 -12.46 -8.04 -6.04
CA PRO A 306 -13.88 -8.05 -6.38
C PRO A 306 -14.21 -7.19 -7.61
N TYR A 307 -13.33 -6.26 -7.98
CA TYR A 307 -13.51 -5.37 -9.13
C TYR A 307 -12.78 -5.85 -10.38
N ALA A 308 -12.28 -7.09 -10.39
CA ALA A 308 -11.55 -7.66 -11.51
C ALA A 308 -12.36 -7.59 -12.84
N GLY A 309 -13.69 -7.76 -12.76
CA GLY A 309 -14.60 -7.63 -13.91
C GLY A 309 -14.60 -6.25 -14.57
N PHE A 310 -14.34 -5.19 -13.81
CA PHE A 310 -14.28 -3.81 -14.31
C PHE A 310 -12.98 -3.50 -15.05
N LEU A 311 -11.87 -4.18 -14.75
CA LEU A 311 -10.58 -3.99 -15.42
C LEU A 311 -10.62 -4.32 -16.92
N LYS A 312 -11.54 -5.20 -17.34
CA LYS A 312 -11.74 -5.56 -18.76
C LYS A 312 -12.67 -4.61 -19.50
N GLN A 313 -13.39 -3.78 -18.77
CA GLN A 313 -14.33 -2.82 -19.35
C GLN A 313 -13.62 -1.52 -19.67
N LYS A 314 -14.04 -0.87 -20.76
CA LYS A 314 -13.54 0.47 -21.07
C LYS A 314 -14.29 1.49 -20.20
N PRO A 315 -13.61 2.29 -19.36
CA PRO A 315 -14.27 3.35 -18.60
C PRO A 315 -14.84 4.41 -19.56
N ILE A 316 -16.00 4.97 -19.22
CA ILE A 316 -16.60 6.10 -19.95
C ILE A 316 -15.91 7.42 -19.61
N ALA A 317 -15.24 7.49 -18.45
CA ALA A 317 -14.45 8.63 -18.03
C ALA A 317 -13.41 8.21 -16.98
N THR A 318 -12.34 8.99 -16.87
CA THR A 318 -11.34 8.82 -15.80
C THR A 318 -11.09 10.14 -15.06
N PRO A 319 -12.05 10.65 -14.25
CA PRO A 319 -11.89 11.91 -13.54
C PRO A 319 -10.63 11.92 -12.67
N GLY A 320 -9.85 13.00 -12.79
CA GLY A 320 -8.61 13.18 -12.05
C GLY A 320 -7.50 12.21 -12.45
N GLY A 321 -7.69 11.34 -13.45
CA GLY A 321 -6.70 10.35 -13.88
C GLY A 321 -6.56 9.13 -12.96
N CYS A 322 -7.34 9.05 -11.88
CA CYS A 322 -7.27 7.94 -10.91
C CYS A 322 -8.61 7.35 -10.50
N VAL A 323 -9.75 7.95 -10.87
CA VAL A 323 -11.08 7.38 -10.64
C VAL A 323 -11.64 6.90 -11.97
N PHE A 324 -12.03 5.64 -12.05
CA PHE A 324 -12.53 5.03 -13.28
C PHE A 324 -14.05 4.93 -13.21
N VAL A 325 -14.72 5.58 -14.16
CA VAL A 325 -16.18 5.59 -14.22
C VAL A 325 -16.66 4.64 -15.31
N TYR A 326 -17.60 3.77 -14.95
CA TYR A 326 -18.19 2.76 -15.81
C TYR A 326 -19.70 2.94 -15.87
N ARG A 327 -20.27 2.66 -17.04
CA ARG A 327 -21.71 2.45 -17.23
C ARG A 327 -21.91 0.98 -17.54
N MET A 328 -22.60 0.28 -16.65
CA MET A 328 -22.84 -1.15 -16.74
C MET A 328 -24.32 -1.43 -16.95
N ASP A 329 -24.63 -2.48 -17.70
CA ASP A 329 -26.01 -2.98 -17.85
C ASP A 329 -26.00 -4.50 -17.81
N SER A 330 -25.66 -5.05 -16.65
CA SER A 330 -25.68 -6.48 -16.39
C SER A 330 -26.50 -6.78 -15.12
N ASN A 331 -27.25 -7.87 -15.17
CA ASN A 331 -27.90 -8.41 -13.97
C ASN A 331 -26.92 -9.23 -13.10
N GLU A 332 -25.71 -9.53 -13.58
CA GLU A 332 -24.67 -10.16 -12.79
C GLU A 332 -24.28 -9.25 -11.61
N THR A 333 -24.07 -9.84 -10.45
CA THR A 333 -23.58 -9.12 -9.28
C THR A 333 -22.08 -8.91 -9.40
N ILE A 334 -21.54 -7.95 -8.64
CA ILE A 334 -20.10 -7.68 -8.62
C ILE A 334 -19.33 -8.97 -8.26
N LEU A 335 -19.81 -9.71 -7.26
CA LEU A 335 -19.20 -10.97 -6.86
C LEU A 335 -19.31 -12.05 -7.95
N SER A 336 -20.48 -12.22 -8.59
CA SER A 336 -20.62 -13.24 -9.64
C SER A 336 -19.75 -12.95 -10.87
N ALA A 337 -19.59 -11.67 -11.22
CA ALA A 337 -18.69 -11.24 -12.29
C ALA A 337 -17.22 -11.52 -11.95
N ALA A 338 -16.81 -11.28 -10.70
CA ALA A 338 -15.47 -11.64 -10.23
C ALA A 338 -15.24 -13.16 -10.28
N ILE A 339 -16.21 -13.97 -9.82
CA ILE A 339 -16.15 -15.44 -9.90
C ILE A 339 -16.00 -15.90 -11.36
N GLY A 340 -16.81 -15.36 -12.27
CA GLY A 340 -16.74 -15.68 -13.70
C GLY A 340 -15.36 -15.37 -14.29
N GLN A 341 -14.75 -14.26 -13.88
CA GLN A 341 -13.41 -13.89 -14.32
C GLN A 341 -12.32 -14.85 -13.83
N TYR A 342 -12.29 -15.13 -12.52
CA TYR A 342 -11.29 -16.05 -11.96
C TYR A 342 -11.48 -17.48 -12.48
N ARG A 343 -12.73 -17.92 -12.67
CA ARG A 343 -13.03 -19.22 -13.28
C ARG A 343 -12.45 -19.32 -14.70
N ALA A 344 -12.71 -18.32 -15.52
CA ALA A 344 -12.19 -18.28 -16.88
C ALA A 344 -10.65 -18.17 -16.92
N GLU A 345 -10.02 -17.60 -15.90
CA GLU A 345 -8.55 -17.59 -15.78
C GLU A 345 -8.00 -18.98 -15.45
N VAL A 346 -8.59 -19.66 -14.45
CA VAL A 346 -8.22 -21.03 -14.07
C VAL A 346 -8.39 -22.00 -15.24
N GLU A 347 -9.50 -21.92 -15.98
CA GLU A 347 -9.77 -22.75 -17.16
C GLU A 347 -8.75 -22.59 -18.29
N ARG A 348 -8.08 -21.44 -18.39
CA ARG A 348 -7.02 -21.18 -19.38
C ARG A 348 -5.63 -21.62 -18.92
N GLY A 349 -5.53 -22.41 -17.86
CA GLY A 349 -4.26 -22.78 -17.23
C GLY A 349 -3.77 -21.71 -16.25
N GLY A 350 -4.71 -21.15 -15.46
CA GLY A 350 -4.43 -20.07 -14.52
C GLY A 350 -3.43 -20.42 -13.43
N THR A 351 -2.90 -19.39 -12.77
CA THR A 351 -1.87 -19.53 -11.73
C THR A 351 -2.47 -20.05 -10.40
N PRO A 352 -1.65 -20.55 -9.46
CA PRO A 352 -2.11 -20.82 -8.09
C PRO A 352 -2.79 -19.62 -7.43
N ALA A 353 -2.38 -18.39 -7.74
CA ALA A 353 -3.02 -17.17 -7.25
C ALA A 353 -4.45 -17.00 -7.81
N ALA A 354 -4.67 -17.31 -9.09
CA ALA A 354 -6.01 -17.28 -9.70
C ALA A 354 -6.94 -18.34 -9.09
N LEU A 355 -6.42 -19.56 -8.86
CA LEU A 355 -7.13 -20.65 -8.19
C LEU A 355 -7.51 -20.28 -6.75
N PHE A 356 -6.57 -19.70 -6.00
CA PHE A 356 -6.82 -19.20 -4.65
C PHE A 356 -7.87 -18.07 -4.65
N GLY A 357 -7.79 -17.13 -5.60
CA GLY A 357 -8.76 -16.05 -5.76
C GLY A 357 -10.17 -16.56 -6.06
N LEU A 358 -10.29 -17.56 -6.95
CA LEU A 358 -11.56 -18.22 -7.24
C LEU A 358 -12.15 -18.89 -6.00
N ALA A 359 -11.33 -19.64 -5.25
CA ALA A 359 -11.75 -20.32 -4.04
C ALA A 359 -12.26 -19.31 -2.99
N CYS A 360 -11.56 -18.19 -2.82
CA CYS A 360 -11.99 -17.11 -1.93
C CYS A 360 -13.31 -16.48 -2.39
N ALA A 361 -13.46 -16.18 -3.68
CA ALA A 361 -14.69 -15.61 -4.22
C ALA A 361 -15.90 -16.56 -4.06
N LEU A 362 -15.70 -17.87 -4.25
CA LEU A 362 -16.74 -18.88 -4.00
C LEU A 362 -17.09 -18.98 -2.51
N MET A 363 -16.10 -18.87 -1.62
CA MET A 363 -16.33 -18.83 -0.17
C MET A 363 -17.22 -17.64 0.21
N GLU A 364 -16.95 -16.44 -0.33
CA GLU A 364 -17.80 -15.26 -0.10
C GLU A 364 -19.20 -15.39 -0.73
N ASN A 365 -19.35 -16.22 -1.77
CA ASN A 365 -20.65 -16.54 -2.35
C ASN A 365 -21.43 -17.59 -1.55
N GLY A 366 -20.83 -18.17 -0.51
CA GLY A 366 -21.40 -19.25 0.31
C GLY A 366 -21.20 -20.66 -0.27
N GLU A 367 -20.44 -20.80 -1.35
CA GLU A 367 -20.16 -22.09 -2.00
C GLU A 367 -18.98 -22.81 -1.33
N HIS A 368 -19.06 -23.02 -0.01
CA HIS A 368 -17.96 -23.49 0.84
C HIS A 368 -17.37 -24.84 0.41
N ALA A 369 -18.20 -25.79 -0.02
CA ALA A 369 -17.73 -27.10 -0.51
C ALA A 369 -16.88 -26.96 -1.78
N ARG A 370 -17.30 -26.11 -2.72
CA ARG A 370 -16.54 -25.86 -3.96
C ARG A 370 -15.26 -25.08 -3.69
N ALA A 371 -15.31 -24.10 -2.76
CA ALA A 371 -14.13 -23.36 -2.33
C ALA A 371 -13.08 -24.30 -1.71
N ALA A 372 -13.48 -25.19 -0.80
CA ALA A 372 -12.59 -26.16 -0.17
C ALA A 372 -11.88 -27.05 -1.20
N ALA A 373 -12.63 -27.59 -2.19
CA ALA A 373 -12.07 -28.43 -3.24
C ALA A 373 -11.03 -27.70 -4.14
N LEU A 374 -11.16 -26.38 -4.31
CA LEU A 374 -10.17 -25.59 -5.05
C LEU A 374 -8.94 -25.27 -4.20
N PHE A 375 -9.11 -25.00 -2.91
CA PHE A 375 -7.96 -24.81 -2.02
C PHE A 375 -7.09 -26.08 -1.93
N GLU A 376 -7.67 -27.28 -2.00
CA GLU A 376 -6.93 -28.55 -2.01
C GLU A 376 -6.05 -28.75 -3.25
N GLN A 377 -6.38 -28.06 -4.35
CA GLN A 377 -5.61 -28.12 -5.59
C GLN A 377 -4.38 -27.20 -5.57
N LEU A 378 -4.21 -26.36 -4.54
CA LEU A 378 -3.06 -25.47 -4.43
C LEU A 378 -1.78 -26.28 -4.13
N PRO A 379 -0.64 -25.91 -4.75
CA PRO A 379 0.64 -26.57 -4.48
C PRO A 379 1.11 -26.30 -3.04
N ALA A 380 1.87 -27.24 -2.47
CA ALA A 380 2.32 -27.18 -1.09
C ALA A 380 3.21 -25.95 -0.80
N GLU A 381 3.98 -25.53 -1.81
CA GLU A 381 4.89 -24.38 -1.79
C GLU A 381 4.21 -23.03 -2.12
N PHE A 382 2.89 -22.99 -2.27
CA PHE A 382 2.18 -21.74 -2.52
C PHE A 382 2.44 -20.72 -1.39
N GLU A 383 2.83 -19.50 -1.75
CA GLU A 383 3.21 -18.44 -0.80
C GLU A 383 2.13 -18.19 0.27
N ARG A 384 0.85 -18.29 -0.13
CA ARG A 384 -0.30 -18.13 0.78
C ARG A 384 -0.89 -19.45 1.27
N GLY A 385 -0.13 -20.55 1.26
CA GLY A 385 -0.59 -21.88 1.67
C GLY A 385 -1.13 -21.92 3.10
N ALA A 386 -0.49 -21.22 4.05
CA ALA A 386 -0.99 -21.12 5.43
C ALA A 386 -2.36 -20.41 5.52
N GLU A 387 -2.60 -19.44 4.63
CA GLU A 387 -3.89 -18.75 4.54
C GLU A 387 -4.94 -19.65 3.87
N ALA A 388 -4.56 -20.40 2.84
CA ALA A 388 -5.43 -21.39 2.22
C ALA A 388 -5.89 -22.44 3.24
N ASP A 389 -4.97 -22.97 4.05
CA ASP A 389 -5.29 -23.90 5.15
C ASP A 389 -6.30 -23.30 6.14
N ALA A 390 -6.12 -22.03 6.52
CA ALA A 390 -7.05 -21.32 7.39
C ALA A 390 -8.44 -21.15 6.76
N ARG A 391 -8.50 -20.78 5.48
CA ARG A 391 -9.76 -20.61 4.73
C ARG A 391 -10.47 -21.93 4.51
N MET A 392 -9.74 -23.03 4.29
CA MET A 392 -10.30 -24.38 4.28
C MET A 392 -10.90 -24.77 5.63
N GLY A 393 -10.19 -24.47 6.73
CA GLY A 393 -10.72 -24.67 8.08
C GLY A 393 -12.00 -23.88 8.32
N ALA A 394 -12.08 -22.64 7.81
CA ALA A 394 -13.30 -21.84 7.84
C ALA A 394 -14.42 -22.45 6.97
N CYS A 395 -14.11 -22.96 5.77
CA CYS A 395 -15.10 -23.67 4.96
C CYS A 395 -15.66 -24.90 5.70
N ALA A 396 -14.78 -25.67 6.36
CA ALA A 396 -15.18 -26.83 7.16
C ALA A 396 -16.12 -26.45 8.33
N LEU A 397 -15.92 -25.28 8.96
CA LEU A 397 -16.88 -24.76 9.96
C LEU A 397 -18.28 -24.58 9.37
N PHE A 398 -18.39 -23.90 8.23
CA PHE A 398 -19.67 -23.65 7.56
C PHE A 398 -20.35 -24.94 7.08
N LEU A 399 -19.56 -25.98 6.80
CA LEU A 399 -20.05 -27.31 6.41
C LEU A 399 -20.41 -28.20 7.61
N GLY A 400 -20.16 -27.76 8.85
CA GLY A 400 -20.41 -28.55 10.06
C GLY A 400 -19.34 -29.61 10.35
N GLU A 401 -18.21 -29.59 9.64
CA GLU A 401 -17.11 -30.54 9.78
C GLU A 401 -16.14 -30.10 10.89
N PHE A 402 -16.64 -29.99 12.12
CA PHE A 402 -15.95 -29.30 13.21
C PHE A 402 -14.60 -29.92 13.60
N ASP A 403 -14.45 -31.25 13.54
CA ASP A 403 -13.16 -31.92 13.79
C ASP A 403 -12.10 -31.55 12.74
N THR A 404 -12.49 -31.49 11.47
CA THR A 404 -11.61 -31.09 10.36
C THR A 404 -11.25 -29.61 10.49
N ALA A 405 -12.24 -28.77 10.80
CA ALA A 405 -12.03 -27.35 11.06
C ALA A 405 -11.01 -27.13 12.18
N ALA A 406 -11.21 -27.77 13.34
CA ALA A 406 -10.32 -27.63 14.49
C ALA A 406 -8.88 -28.04 14.17
N ARG A 407 -8.68 -29.18 13.48
CA ARG A 407 -7.33 -29.64 13.07
C ARG A 407 -6.65 -28.67 12.11
N ARG A 408 -7.35 -28.23 11.06
CA ARG A 408 -6.79 -27.31 10.04
C ARG A 408 -6.50 -25.93 10.64
N LEU A 409 -7.42 -25.38 11.41
CA LEU A 409 -7.25 -24.07 12.06
C LEU A 409 -6.14 -24.09 13.12
N ALA A 410 -5.99 -25.17 13.87
CA ALA A 410 -4.89 -25.32 14.83
C ALA A 410 -3.53 -25.38 14.10
N ALA A 411 -3.45 -26.06 12.95
CA ALA A 411 -2.25 -26.07 12.12
C ALA A 411 -1.93 -24.68 11.54
N ALA A 412 -2.95 -23.98 11.04
CA ALA A 412 -2.81 -22.62 10.53
C ALA A 412 -2.38 -21.64 11.64
N ALA A 413 -2.92 -21.77 12.85
CA ALA A 413 -2.56 -20.94 14.00
C ALA A 413 -1.10 -21.12 14.44
N ARG A 414 -0.51 -22.32 14.23
CA ARG A 414 0.94 -22.53 14.46
C ARG A 414 1.80 -21.80 13.42
N ARG A 415 1.34 -21.72 12.18
CA ARG A 415 2.05 -21.02 11.09
C ARG A 415 1.87 -19.50 11.13
N ARG A 416 0.70 -19.04 11.61
CA ARG A 416 0.33 -17.63 11.78
C ARG A 416 -0.19 -17.36 13.19
N PRO A 417 0.70 -17.33 14.20
CA PRO A 417 0.29 -17.19 15.60
C PRO A 417 -0.34 -15.83 15.94
N GLY A 418 -0.07 -14.80 15.13
CA GLY A 418 -0.57 -13.44 15.31
C GLY A 418 -1.88 -13.11 14.59
N ASP A 419 -2.56 -14.09 13.99
CA ASP A 419 -3.81 -13.86 13.25
C ASP A 419 -5.04 -14.10 14.14
N PRO A 420 -5.76 -13.05 14.58
CA PRO A 420 -6.94 -13.19 15.43
C PRO A 420 -8.09 -13.93 14.74
N LYS A 421 -8.20 -13.85 13.40
CA LYS A 421 -9.25 -14.53 12.62
C LYS A 421 -9.14 -16.04 12.74
N ILE A 422 -7.92 -16.55 12.66
CA ILE A 422 -7.66 -18.00 12.79
C ILE A 422 -8.00 -18.47 14.20
N ARG A 423 -7.64 -17.68 15.23
CA ARG A 423 -7.93 -17.98 16.63
C ARG A 423 -9.43 -17.98 16.93
N TYR A 424 -10.14 -16.98 16.43
CA TYR A 424 -11.60 -16.88 16.57
C TYR A 424 -12.30 -18.07 15.91
N ASN A 425 -11.96 -18.39 14.65
CA ASN A 425 -12.53 -19.53 13.95
C ASN A 425 -12.22 -20.87 14.66
N LEU A 426 -10.99 -21.03 15.19
CA LEU A 426 -10.63 -22.21 15.98
C LEU A 426 -11.50 -22.32 17.24
N GLY A 427 -11.76 -21.19 17.92
CA GLY A 427 -12.70 -21.12 19.04
C GLY A 427 -14.10 -21.60 18.64
N GLY A 428 -14.59 -21.19 17.47
CA GLY A 428 -15.86 -21.66 16.90
C GLY A 428 -15.90 -23.18 16.73
N ALA A 429 -14.88 -23.75 16.10
CA ALA A 429 -14.78 -25.20 15.88
C ALA A 429 -14.81 -25.98 17.20
N LEU A 430 -14.04 -25.50 18.18
CA LEU A 430 -13.91 -26.14 19.49
C LEU A 430 -15.19 -26.00 20.32
N TYR A 431 -15.91 -24.88 20.18
CA TYR A 431 -17.19 -24.66 20.85
C TYR A 431 -18.23 -25.69 20.41
N GLU A 432 -18.36 -25.88 19.09
CA GLU A 432 -19.30 -26.84 18.50
C GLU A 432 -18.94 -28.30 18.85
N LEU A 433 -17.65 -28.59 19.07
CA LEU A 433 -17.19 -29.89 19.58
C LEU A 433 -17.40 -30.08 21.09
N GLY A 434 -17.96 -29.10 21.80
CA GLY A 434 -18.12 -29.14 23.26
C GLY A 434 -16.80 -28.99 24.05
N ARG A 435 -15.69 -28.65 23.37
CA ARG A 435 -14.37 -28.46 23.98
C ARG A 435 -14.24 -27.04 24.54
N PHE A 436 -15.16 -26.68 25.44
CA PHE A 436 -15.36 -25.30 25.91
C PHE A 436 -14.10 -24.68 26.54
N GLY A 437 -13.28 -25.46 27.26
CA GLY A 437 -12.03 -24.98 27.85
C GLY A 437 -11.01 -24.49 26.81
N GLU A 438 -10.87 -25.22 25.71
CA GLU A 438 -9.96 -24.86 24.62
C GLU A 438 -10.56 -23.76 23.74
N ALA A 439 -11.87 -23.82 23.49
CA ALA A 439 -12.60 -22.78 22.76
C ALA A 439 -12.43 -21.40 23.43
N ARG A 440 -12.61 -21.36 24.76
CA ARG A 440 -12.38 -20.16 25.57
C ARG A 440 -10.98 -19.61 25.37
N GLN A 441 -9.95 -20.45 25.45
CA GLN A 441 -8.58 -20.00 25.27
C GLN A 441 -8.34 -19.42 23.88
N ALA A 442 -8.91 -20.04 22.84
CA ALA A 442 -8.79 -19.57 21.47
C ALA A 442 -9.48 -18.20 21.27
N TYR A 443 -10.67 -18.00 21.84
CA TYR A 443 -11.35 -16.70 21.82
C TYR A 443 -10.59 -15.63 22.60
N SER A 444 -10.07 -15.94 23.79
CA SER A 444 -9.24 -15.02 24.57
C SER A 444 -7.94 -14.66 23.85
N ASP A 445 -7.35 -15.59 23.10
CA ASP A 445 -6.18 -15.31 22.26
C ASP A 445 -6.54 -14.34 21.13
N ALA A 446 -7.70 -14.48 20.49
CA ALA A 446 -8.17 -13.56 19.45
C ALA A 446 -8.36 -12.13 20.00
N GLU A 447 -9.04 -11.99 21.15
CA GLU A 447 -9.25 -10.72 21.85
C GLU A 447 -7.93 -10.07 22.29
N ARG A 448 -6.94 -10.88 22.71
CA ARG A 448 -5.61 -10.35 23.07
C ARG A 448 -4.85 -9.86 21.84
N LEU A 449 -4.94 -10.57 20.72
CA LEU A 449 -4.27 -10.20 19.47
C LEU A 449 -4.88 -8.93 18.86
N SER A 450 -6.19 -8.78 18.96
CA SER A 450 -6.92 -7.59 18.51
C SER A 450 -8.05 -7.30 19.49
N PRO A 451 -7.86 -6.34 20.42
CA PRO A 451 -8.90 -5.96 21.36
C PRO A 451 -10.18 -5.51 20.64
N GLY A 452 -11.32 -6.10 20.98
CA GLY A 452 -12.60 -5.85 20.29
C GLY A 452 -12.76 -6.60 18.97
N TYR A 453 -12.03 -7.70 18.77
CA TYR A 453 -12.16 -8.52 17.57
C TYR A 453 -13.51 -9.25 17.56
N LEU A 454 -14.45 -8.75 16.74
CA LEU A 454 -15.83 -9.25 16.68
C LEU A 454 -16.45 -9.33 18.09
N ASP A 455 -17.06 -10.46 18.43
CA ASP A 455 -17.63 -10.78 19.74
C ASP A 455 -16.74 -11.79 20.51
N ALA A 456 -15.43 -11.84 20.23
CA ALA A 456 -14.52 -12.83 20.82
C ALA A 456 -14.58 -12.88 22.34
N ARG A 457 -14.64 -11.72 23.00
CA ARG A 457 -14.80 -11.62 24.46
C ARG A 457 -16.10 -12.27 24.94
N GLU A 458 -17.22 -11.94 24.31
CA GLU A 458 -18.52 -12.53 24.66
C GLU A 458 -18.53 -14.04 24.45
N MET A 459 -17.90 -14.52 23.37
CA MET A 459 -17.79 -15.95 23.09
C MET A 459 -16.91 -16.68 24.12
N ALA A 460 -15.85 -16.05 24.62
CA ALA A 460 -15.07 -16.57 25.73
C ALA A 460 -15.91 -16.68 27.02
N ASP A 461 -16.69 -15.64 27.36
CA ASP A 461 -17.57 -15.63 28.52
C ASP A 461 -18.67 -16.72 28.40
N ARG A 462 -19.23 -16.92 27.21
CA ARG A 462 -20.17 -18.02 26.93
C ARG A 462 -19.54 -19.39 27.16
N CYS A 463 -18.28 -19.59 26.79
CA CYS A 463 -17.56 -20.82 27.10
C CYS A 463 -17.41 -21.02 28.62
N GLU A 464 -17.11 -19.97 29.39
CA GLU A 464 -16.99 -20.06 30.85
C GLU A 464 -18.31 -20.46 31.51
N ALA A 465 -19.42 -19.88 31.05
CA ALA A 465 -20.75 -20.25 31.53
C ALA A 465 -21.06 -21.73 31.27
N ARG A 466 -20.71 -22.27 30.08
CA ARG A 466 -20.87 -23.70 29.76
C ARG A 466 -20.01 -24.59 30.66
N ILE A 467 -18.74 -24.23 30.89
CA ILE A 467 -17.83 -24.96 31.79
C ILE A 467 -18.38 -24.98 33.22
N ALA A 468 -18.88 -23.84 33.71
CA ALA A 468 -19.47 -23.75 35.04
C ALA A 468 -20.73 -24.60 35.17
N ALA A 469 -21.61 -24.59 34.16
CA ALA A 469 -22.81 -25.42 34.12
C ALA A 469 -22.46 -26.92 34.18
N GLU A 470 -21.48 -27.38 33.40
CA GLU A 470 -21.01 -28.77 33.41
C GLU A 470 -20.40 -29.20 34.74
N ARG A 471 -19.80 -28.27 35.49
CA ARG A 471 -19.27 -28.52 36.83
C ARG A 471 -20.35 -28.55 37.90
N SER A 472 -21.41 -27.77 37.73
CA SER A 472 -22.54 -27.72 38.67
C SER A 472 -23.57 -28.85 38.49
N GLY A 473 -23.58 -29.49 37.32
CA GLY A 473 -24.46 -30.62 37.00
C GLY A 473 -23.84 -32.02 37.21
N ARG A 474 -22.62 -32.08 37.74
CA ARG A 474 -21.95 -33.31 38.23
C ARG A 474 -21.89 -33.26 39.75
#